data_AF-A0A2M7E1N6-F1
#
_entry.id   AF-A0A2M7E1N6-F1
#
_cell.length_a   1.000
_cell.length_b   1.000
_cell.length_c   1.000
_cell.angle_alpha   90.00
_cell.angle_beta   90.00
_cell.angle_gamma   90.00
#
_symmetry.space_group_name_H-M   'P 1'
#
loop_
_entity.id
_entity.type
_entity.pdbx_description
1 polymer ?
#
loop_
_entity_poly.entity_id
_entity_poly.type
_entity_poly.pdbx_seq_one_letter_code
_entity_poly.pdbx_strand_id
1 'polypeptide(L)' 'MKQIIITISDNKYNFFMELVNNFKFIKIEKTIDADEMSKEEILKGIHQGLKEVQLIEQGKMEATPLKDFLDEL' A
#
# COMPACT_ATOMS: atom_id res chain seq x y z
N MET A 1 10.83 -13.72 -28.43
CA MET A 1 10.88 -12.89 -27.20
C MET A 1 12.24 -13.10 -26.55
N LYS A 2 12.85 -12.06 -25.97
CA LYS A 2 14.15 -12.16 -25.27
C LYS A 2 13.93 -11.77 -23.81
N GLN A 3 14.58 -12.48 -22.90
CA GLN A 3 14.49 -12.24 -21.46
C GLN A 3 15.87 -11.86 -20.93
N ILE A 4 15.89 -10.98 -19.95
CA ILE A 4 17.11 -10.56 -19.24
C ILE A 4 16.81 -10.53 -17.74
N ILE A 5 17.84 -10.81 -16.94
CA ILE A 5 17.82 -10.69 -15.48
C ILE A 5 18.73 -9.52 -15.13
N ILE A 6 18.24 -8.60 -14.29
CA ILE A 6 18.97 -7.41 -13.87
C ILE A 6 19.02 -7.41 -12.35
N THR A 7 20.22 -7.27 -11.78
CA THR A 7 20.40 -7.05 -10.34
C THR A 7 20.58 -5.56 -10.10
N ILE A 8 19.77 -5.00 -9.21
CA ILE A 8 19.72 -3.56 -8.92
C ILE A 8 19.98 -3.39 -7.43
N SER A 9 20.75 -2.38 -7.06
CA SER A 9 20.93 -2.02 -5.64
C SER A 9 19.61 -1.53 -5.03
N ASP A 10 19.30 -1.94 -3.81
CA ASP A 10 18.02 -1.63 -3.13
C ASP A 10 17.69 -0.14 -3.12
N ASN A 11 18.69 0.71 -2.87
CA ASN A 11 18.56 2.17 -2.86
C ASN A 11 18.22 2.79 -4.23
N LYS A 12 18.24 2.00 -5.31
CA LYS A 12 17.90 2.40 -6.69
C LYS A 12 16.71 1.61 -7.24
N TYR A 13 16.16 0.65 -6.51
CA TYR A 13 15.06 -0.20 -6.96
C TYR A 13 13.82 0.62 -7.32
N ASN A 14 13.33 1.47 -6.41
CA ASN A 14 12.13 2.27 -6.62
C ASN A 14 12.25 3.18 -7.86
N PHE A 15 13.39 3.86 -8.01
CA PHE A 15 13.68 4.69 -9.18
C PHE A 15 13.64 3.88 -10.49
N PHE A 16 14.25 2.70 -10.49
CA PHE A 16 14.24 1.84 -11.67
C PHE A 16 12.82 1.36 -12.00
N MET A 17 12.04 0.96 -10.99
CA MET A 17 10.66 0.51 -11.15
C MET A 17 9.76 1.61 -11.72
N GLU A 18 9.88 2.85 -11.24
CA GLU A 18 9.17 4.00 -11.82
C GLU A 18 9.50 4.17 -13.31
N LEU A 19 10.78 4.10 -13.67
CA LEU A 19 11.21 4.21 -15.07
C LEU A 19 10.63 3.09 -15.94
N VAL A 20 10.76 1.82 -15.52
CA VAL A 20 10.30 0.70 -16.34
C VAL A 20 8.78 0.61 -16.45
N ASN A 21 8.04 1.05 -15.44
CA ASN A 21 6.58 1.14 -15.47
C ASN A 21 6.05 2.12 -16.54
N ASN A 22 6.86 3.08 -16.98
CA ASN A 22 6.49 3.99 -18.07
C ASN A 22 6.59 3.34 -19.47
N PHE A 23 7.26 2.19 -19.61
CA PHE A 23 7.44 1.50 -20.89
C PHE A 23 6.35 0.45 -21.13
N LYS A 24 5.36 0.79 -21.97
CA LYS A 24 4.22 -0.10 -22.32
C LYS A 24 4.61 -1.44 -22.98
N PHE A 25 5.85 -1.57 -23.45
CA PHE A 25 6.37 -2.77 -24.11
C PHE A 25 7.15 -3.69 -23.16
N ILE A 26 7.30 -3.33 -21.88
CA ILE A 26 7.98 -4.15 -20.88
C ILE A 26 6.94 -4.93 -20.10
N LYS A 27 7.15 -6.25 -20.02
CA LYS A 27 6.41 -7.14 -19.11
C LYS A 27 7.27 -7.37 -17.88
N ILE A 28 6.81 -6.90 -16.73
CA ILE A 28 7.46 -7.14 -15.44
C ILE A 28 6.80 -8.37 -14.84
N GLU A 29 7.55 -9.46 -14.71
CA GLU A 29 7.12 -10.60 -13.90
C GLU A 29 7.54 -10.27 -12.46
N LYS A 30 6.63 -9.66 -11.68
CA LYS A 30 6.89 -9.34 -10.27
C LYS A 30 7.32 -10.63 -9.56
N THR A 31 8.56 -10.70 -9.09
CA THR A 31 8.88 -11.58 -7.97
C THR A 31 8.05 -11.09 -6.79
N ILE A 32 7.40 -12.05 -6.13
CA ILE A 32 6.48 -11.86 -5.03
C ILE A 32 7.32 -11.35 -3.85
N ASP A 33 7.61 -10.06 -3.81
CA ASP A 33 8.06 -9.41 -2.60
C ASP A 33 6.78 -9.07 -1.82
N ALA A 34 6.59 -9.88 -0.79
CA ALA A 34 5.62 -9.68 0.27
C ALA A 34 5.77 -8.27 0.84
N ASP A 35 4.65 -7.68 1.26
CA ASP A 35 4.52 -6.43 2.05
C ASP A 35 4.19 -5.14 1.29
N GLU A 36 3.98 -5.15 -0.04
CA GLU A 36 3.22 -4.05 -0.66
C GLU A 36 1.72 -4.28 -0.45
N MET A 37 1.14 -3.70 0.62
CA MET A 37 -0.31 -3.57 0.73
C MET A 37 -0.87 -3.05 -0.59
N SER A 38 -1.83 -3.77 -1.15
CA SER A 38 -2.46 -3.36 -2.40
C SER A 38 -3.12 -1.99 -2.24
N LYS A 39 -3.20 -1.21 -3.32
CA LYS A 39 -3.90 0.09 -3.29
C LYS A 39 -5.35 -0.08 -2.80
N GLU A 40 -5.95 -1.21 -3.16
CA GLU A 40 -7.28 -1.62 -2.73
C GLU A 40 -7.38 -1.79 -1.20
N GLU A 41 -6.39 -2.43 -0.58
CA GLU A 41 -6.33 -2.60 0.88
C GLU A 41 -6.13 -1.26 1.61
N ILE A 42 -5.25 -0.40 1.10
CA ILE A 42 -5.05 0.95 1.64
C ILE A 42 -6.36 1.76 1.57
N LEU A 43 -7.04 1.74 0.43
CA LEU A 43 -8.32 2.44 0.25
C LEU A 43 -9.39 1.88 1.19
N LYS A 44 -9.41 0.57 1.40
CA LYS A 44 -10.36 -0.09 2.30
C LYS A 44 -10.12 0.32 3.76
N GLY A 45 -8.86 0.41 4.19
CA GLY A 45 -8.49 0.92 5.51
C GLY A 45 -8.95 2.36 5.75
N ILE A 46 -8.73 3.26 4.77
CA ILE A 46 -9.18 4.65 4.86
C ILE A 46 -10.71 4.75 4.95
N HIS A 47 -11.45 4.01 4.11
CA HIS A 47 -12.91 4.02 4.13
C HIS A 47 -13.48 3.52 5.47
N GLN A 48 -12.84 2.51 6.06
CA GLN A 48 -13.23 1.98 7.35
C GLN A 48 -13.06 3.03 8.45
N GLY A 49 -11.90 3.70 8.52
CA GLY A 49 -11.66 4.76 9.51
C GLY A 49 -12.66 5.92 9.39
N LEU A 50 -13.02 6.35 8.17
CA LEU A 50 -14.04 7.39 7.97
C LEU A 50 -15.43 6.95 8.47
N LYS A 51 -15.78 5.67 8.28
CA LYS A 51 -17.06 5.12 8.73
C LYS A 51 -17.13 5.06 10.26
N GLU A 52 -16.03 4.71 10.93
CA GLU A 52 -15.94 4.68 12.40
C GLU A 52 -16.12 6.08 12.99
N VAL A 53 -15.46 7.10 12.42
CA VAL A 53 -15.66 8.50 12.81
C VAL A 53 -17.13 8.92 12.69
N GLN A 54 -17.79 8.59 11.57
CA GLN A 54 -19.23 8.88 11.39
C GLN A 54 -20.11 8.20 12.44
N LEU A 55 -19.79 6.97 12.86
CA LEU A 55 -20.56 6.26 13.88
C LEU A 55 -20.34 6.85 15.28
N ILE A 56 -19.12 7.32 15.58
CA ILE A 56 -18.79 8.03 16.82
C ILE A 56 -19.58 9.35 16.88
N GLU A 57 -19.59 10.14 15.81
CA GLU A 57 -20.37 11.38 15.73
C GLU A 57 -21.88 11.16 15.91
N GLN A 58 -22.39 10.01 15.46
CA GLN A 58 -23.79 9.61 15.63
C GLN A 58 -24.10 9.04 17.02
N GLY A 59 -23.10 8.89 17.90
CA GLY A 59 -23.25 8.25 19.21
C GLY A 59 -23.54 6.75 19.12
N LYS A 60 -23.26 6.10 17.98
CA LYS A 60 -23.47 4.66 17.75
C LYS A 60 -22.23 3.83 18.06
N MET A 61 -21.10 4.48 18.28
CA MET A 61 -19.81 3.87 18.59
C MET A 61 -19.10 4.73 19.62
N GLU A 62 -18.43 4.11 20.59
CA GLU A 62 -17.59 4.84 21.54
C GLU A 62 -16.25 5.18 20.91
N ALA A 63 -15.72 6.36 21.22
CA ALA A 63 -14.42 6.78 20.72
C ALA A 63 -13.29 6.08 21.49
N THR A 64 -12.26 5.64 20.78
CA THR A 64 -11.06 5.09 21.40
C THR A 64 -10.13 6.22 21.82
N PRO A 65 -9.52 6.18 23.03
CA PRO A 65 -8.46 7.11 23.40
C PRO A 65 -7.32 7.07 22.38
N LEU A 66 -6.75 8.24 22.05
CA LEU A 66 -5.70 8.35 21.03
C LEU A 66 -4.50 7.45 21.32
N LYS A 67 -4.14 7.27 22.59
CA LYS A 67 -3.03 6.41 22.99
C LYS A 67 -3.28 4.95 22.61
N ASP A 68 -4.45 4.44 22.98
CA ASP A 68 -4.82 3.04 22.74
C ASP A 68 -4.94 2.77 21.24
N PHE A 69 -5.46 3.73 20.47
CA PHE A 69 -5.49 3.67 19.00
C PHE A 69 -4.08 3.58 18.38
N LEU A 70 -3.11 4.35 18.88
CA LEU A 70 -1.74 4.31 18.37
C LEU A 70 -1.00 3.02 18.74
N ASP A 71 -1.40 2.34 19.81
CA ASP A 71 -0.84 1.04 20.22
C ASP A 71 -1.38 -0.13 19.36
N GLU A 72 -2.46 0.08 18.60
CA GLU A 72 -3.12 -0.92 17.73
C GLU A 72 -2.65 -0.89 16.26
N LEU A 73 -1.96 0.17 15.83
CA LEU A 73 -1.43 0.35 14.47
C LEU A 73 -0.01 -0.18 14.31
#